data_AF-A0A8B2U282-F1
#
_entry.id   AF-A0A8B2U282-F1
#
_cell.length_a   1.000
_cell.length_b   1.000
_cell.length_c   1.000
_cell.angle_alpha   90.00
_cell.angle_beta   90.00
_cell.angle_gamma   90.00
#
_symmetry.space_group_name_H-M   'P 1'
#
loop_
_entity.id
_entity.type
_entity.pdbx_description
1 polymer ?
#
loop_
_entity_poly.entity_id
_entity_poly.type
_entity_poly.pdbx_seq_one_letter_code
_entity_poly.pdbx_strand_id
1 'polypeptide(L)' 'MQKIFFIFVALGLVQFAVAKSNHHEEFSCDERKYCKEMRSCAEAKYHFNVCGEGRLDRDNDGIPCENVCRR' A
#
# COMPACT_ATOMS: atom_id res chain seq x y z
N MET A 1 -51.57 2.11 -4.82
CA MET A 1 -50.28 2.44 -4.17
C MET A 1 -49.27 1.34 -4.44
N GLN A 2 -48.71 1.25 -5.65
CA GLN A 2 -47.57 0.36 -5.99
C GLN A 2 -47.03 0.72 -7.39
N LYS A 3 -46.63 1.97 -7.59
CA LYS A 3 -45.99 2.41 -8.85
C LYS A 3 -44.65 3.14 -8.63
N ILE A 4 -44.24 3.30 -7.36
CA ILE A 4 -43.07 4.10 -6.97
C ILE A 4 -41.77 3.25 -6.95
N PHE A 5 -41.85 1.92 -7.09
CA PHE A 5 -40.68 1.04 -6.98
C PHE A 5 -39.86 0.85 -8.27
N PHE A 6 -40.32 1.36 -9.42
CA PHE A 6 -39.66 1.13 -10.73
C PHE A 6 -38.92 2.34 -11.30
N ILE A 7 -39.01 3.52 -10.66
CA ILE A 7 -38.35 4.74 -11.16
C ILE A 7 -36.87 4.81 -10.70
N PHE A 8 -36.49 4.06 -9.67
CA PHE A 8 -35.13 4.09 -9.10
C PHE A 8 -34.13 3.09 -9.71
N VAL A 9 -34.53 2.18 -10.60
CA VAL A 9 -33.64 1.11 -11.11
C VAL A 9 -33.16 1.35 -12.55
N ALA A 10 -33.85 2.15 -13.35
CA ALA A 10 -33.60 2.24 -14.80
C ALA A 10 -32.92 3.53 -15.31
N LEU A 11 -32.71 4.55 -14.46
CA LEU A 11 -32.29 5.89 -14.93
C LEU A 11 -31.12 6.55 -14.16
N GLY A 12 -30.47 5.85 -13.25
CA GLY A 12 -29.41 6.47 -12.45
C GLY A 12 -28.38 5.48 -11.97
N LEU A 13 -27.36 5.28 -12.79
CA LEU A 13 -25.97 5.01 -12.41
C LEU A 13 -25.75 5.05 -10.89
N VAL A 14 -25.90 3.91 -10.20
CA VAL A 14 -25.35 3.77 -8.84
C VAL A 14 -23.85 3.60 -9.02
N GLN A 15 -23.19 4.73 -9.22
CA GLN A 15 -21.74 4.90 -9.11
C GLN A 15 -21.39 4.55 -7.66
N PHE A 16 -21.15 3.26 -7.39
CA PHE A 16 -20.48 2.85 -6.17
C PHE A 16 -19.09 3.48 -6.19
N ALA A 17 -18.99 4.67 -5.60
CA ALA A 17 -17.72 5.35 -5.38
C ALA A 17 -16.88 4.47 -4.44
N VAL A 18 -16.04 3.62 -5.03
CA VAL A 18 -14.97 2.94 -4.31
C VAL A 18 -14.00 4.03 -3.85
N ALA A 19 -14.09 4.40 -2.58
CA ALA A 19 -13.11 5.27 -1.95
C ALA A 19 -11.75 4.54 -2.00
N LYS A 20 -10.86 4.97 -2.90
CA LYS A 20 -9.45 4.57 -2.85
C LYS A 20 -8.87 5.18 -1.58
N SER A 21 -8.70 4.36 -0.54
CA SER A 21 -7.87 4.76 0.60
C SER A 21 -6.43 4.85 0.08
N ASN A 22 -5.93 6.09 -0.06
CA ASN A 22 -4.49 6.30 -0.09
C ASN A 22 -4.00 6.00 1.33
N HIS A 23 -3.62 4.74 1.59
CA HIS A 23 -2.90 4.37 2.79
C HIS A 23 -1.53 5.05 2.74
N HIS A 24 -1.49 6.30 3.19
CA HIS A 24 -0.24 6.99 3.46
C HIS A 24 0.25 6.49 4.81
N GLU A 25 0.97 5.37 4.76
CA GLU A 25 1.63 4.81 5.94
C GLU A 25 2.74 5.77 6.39
N GLU A 26 2.65 6.26 7.63
CA GLU A 26 3.76 6.98 8.27
C GLU A 26 4.82 5.97 8.71
N PHE A 27 6.04 6.13 8.21
CA PHE A 27 7.18 5.29 8.56
C PHE A 27 8.13 6.04 9.50
N SER A 28 8.75 5.31 10.42
CA SER A 28 9.79 5.80 11.33
C SER A 28 11.00 4.87 11.29
N CYS A 29 12.16 5.38 11.71
CA CYS A 29 13.39 4.59 11.80
C CYS A 29 13.42 3.68 13.04
N ASP A 30 12.38 2.88 13.21
CA ASP A 30 12.30 1.89 14.29
C ASP A 30 13.33 0.77 14.07
N GLU A 31 13.56 -0.06 15.10
CA GLU A 31 14.53 -1.17 15.07
C GLU A 31 14.13 -2.36 14.18
N ARG A 32 13.53 -2.12 13.02
CA ARG A 32 13.28 -3.15 12.00
C ARG A 32 14.62 -3.53 11.36
N LYS A 33 15.15 -4.69 11.71
CA LYS A 33 16.48 -5.15 11.29
C LYS A 33 16.41 -6.13 10.11
N TYR A 34 15.26 -6.73 9.85
CA TYR A 34 15.12 -7.82 8.87
C TYR A 34 13.97 -7.60 7.89
N CYS A 35 14.14 -8.07 6.64
CA CYS A 35 13.10 -7.99 5.60
C CYS A 35 11.80 -8.73 5.92
N LYS A 36 11.83 -9.71 6.83
CA LYS A 36 10.62 -10.40 7.33
C LYS A 36 9.75 -9.49 8.22
N GLU A 37 10.29 -8.38 8.70
CA GLU A 37 9.59 -7.43 9.55
C GLU A 37 8.93 -6.33 8.73
N MET A 38 9.41 -6.06 7.50
CA MET A 38 8.83 -5.08 6.60
C MET A 38 7.44 -5.53 6.15
N ARG A 39 6.44 -4.66 6.27
CA ARG A 39 5.05 -4.93 5.90
C ARG A 39 4.74 -4.48 4.48
N SER A 40 5.56 -3.61 3.91
CA SER A 40 5.38 -3.10 2.55
C SER A 40 6.71 -2.73 1.89
N CYS A 41 6.72 -2.68 0.56
CA CYS A 41 7.86 -2.15 -0.18
C CYS A 41 8.12 -0.66 0.15
N ALA A 42 7.08 0.11 0.44
CA ALA A 42 7.22 1.51 0.81
C ALA A 42 7.97 1.67 2.16
N GLU A 43 7.63 0.84 3.15
CA GLU A 43 8.35 0.78 4.44
C GLU A 43 9.82 0.36 4.22
N ALA A 44 10.07 -0.72 3.47
CA ALA A 44 11.43 -1.17 3.18
C ALA A 44 12.29 -0.10 2.50
N LYS A 45 11.71 0.61 1.51
CA LYS A 45 12.38 1.74 0.84
C LYS A 45 12.62 2.91 1.78
N TYR A 46 11.71 3.19 2.71
CA TYR A 46 11.92 4.23 3.71
C TYR A 46 13.11 3.88 4.61
N HIS A 47 13.16 2.68 5.18
CA HIS A 47 14.27 2.26 6.03
C HIS A 47 15.62 2.24 5.28
N PHE A 48 15.63 1.81 4.02
CA PHE A 48 16.84 1.81 3.20
C PHE A 48 17.35 3.23 2.90
N ASN A 49 16.47 4.11 2.39
CA ASN A 49 16.87 5.44 1.91
C ASN A 49 16.98 6.49 3.00
N VAL A 50 16.08 6.45 4.00
CA VAL A 50 15.97 7.49 5.04
C VAL A 50 16.73 7.08 6.30
N CYS A 51 16.61 5.83 6.71
CA CYS A 51 17.25 5.34 7.94
C CYS A 51 18.65 4.76 7.71
N GLY A 52 19.08 4.63 6.44
CA GLY A 52 20.41 4.15 6.09
C GLY A 52 20.61 2.64 6.28
N GLU A 53 19.53 1.86 6.28
CA GLU A 53 19.60 0.42 6.52
C GLU A 53 19.96 -0.36 5.26
N GLY A 54 21.21 -0.19 4.80
CA GLY A 54 21.75 -0.84 3.61
C GLY A 54 21.69 -2.37 3.65
N ARG A 55 21.64 -2.98 4.85
CA ARG A 55 21.50 -4.44 5.02
C ARG A 55 20.21 -5.02 4.41
N LEU A 56 19.22 -4.17 4.10
CA LEU A 56 17.96 -4.55 3.49
C LEU A 56 18.11 -4.88 2.00
N ASP A 57 19.14 -4.36 1.34
CA ASP A 57 19.54 -4.67 -0.04
C ASP A 57 20.81 -5.52 -0.01
N ARG A 58 20.63 -6.85 0.03
CA ARG A 58 21.75 -7.78 0.27
C ARG A 58 22.57 -8.03 -1.00
N ASP A 59 21.93 -8.03 -2.17
CA ASP A 59 22.59 -8.22 -3.47
C ASP A 59 23.09 -6.90 -4.09
N ASN A 60 22.79 -5.75 -3.48
CA ASN A 60 23.22 -4.41 -3.88
C ASN A 60 22.69 -4.00 -5.27
N ASP A 61 21.47 -4.38 -5.59
CA ASP A 61 20.82 -4.02 -6.85
C ASP A 61 19.98 -2.73 -6.74
N GLY A 62 19.89 -2.15 -5.54
CA GLY A 62 19.11 -0.96 -5.22
C GLY A 62 17.66 -1.26 -4.80
N ILE A 63 17.25 -2.52 -4.71
CA ILE A 63 15.90 -2.95 -4.33
C ILE A 63 15.95 -3.60 -2.94
N PRO A 64 15.63 -2.86 -1.86
CA PRO A 64 15.61 -3.42 -0.53
C PRO A 64 14.46 -4.41 -0.37
N CYS A 65 14.72 -5.53 0.31
CA CYS A 65 13.73 -6.53 0.69
C CYS A 65 12.80 -6.97 -0.45
N GLU A 66 13.37 -7.70 -1.42
CA GLU A 66 12.66 -8.21 -2.62
C GLU A 66 11.41 -9.07 -2.31
N ASN A 67 11.29 -9.59 -1.09
CA ASN A 67 10.09 -10.29 -0.63
C ASN A 67 8.86 -9.39 -0.56
N VAL A 68 9.05 -8.09 -0.29
CA VAL A 68 7.96 -7.08 -0.27
C VAL A 68 8.05 -6.13 -1.46
N CYS A 69 9.25 -5.88 -1.99
CA CYS A 69 9.48 -5.17 -3.23
C CYS A 69 9.56 -6.15 -4.39
N ARG A 70 8.44 -6.39 -5.08
CA ARG A 70 8.44 -7.22 -6.30
C ARG A 70 9.50 -6.68 -7.28
N ARG A 71 10.44 -7.55 -7.67
CA ARG A 71 11.47 -7.29 -8.69
C ARG A 71 10.83 -7.18 -10.07
#